data_AF-A0A6H9V4H2-F1
#
_entry.id   AF-A0A6H9V4H2-F1
#
_cell.length_a   1.000
_cell.length_b   1.000
_cell.length_c   1.000
_cell.angle_alpha   90.00
_cell.angle_beta   90.00
_cell.angle_gamma   90.00
#
_symmetry.space_group_name_H-M   'P 1'
#
loop_
_entity.id
_entity.type
_entity.pdbx_description
1 polymer ?
#
loop_
_entity_poly.entity_id
_entity_poly.type
_entity_poly.pdbx_seq_one_letter_code
_entity_poly.pdbx_strand_id
1 'polypeptide(L)' 'MPTYRFREIKHQASKSLPCPACGKKLRRQRTFSQTLNPFNKNKDGQVKTELEIVRELVVVASKWEAEPEPHPACQKAVAS' A
#
# COMPACT_ATOMS: atom_id res chain seq x y z
N MET A 1 18.95 27.47 10.37
CA MET A 1 18.72 26.12 9.82
C MET A 1 17.37 25.66 10.32
N PRO A 2 16.34 25.45 9.47
CA PRO A 2 15.04 24.99 9.92
C PRO A 2 15.14 23.53 10.40
N THR A 3 14.67 23.25 11.61
CA THR A 3 14.59 21.87 12.11
C THR A 3 13.32 21.22 11.57
N TYR A 4 13.47 20.27 10.66
CA TYR A 4 12.34 19.53 10.11
C TYR A 4 12.06 18.27 10.93
N ARG A 5 10.78 18.03 11.24
CA ARG A 5 10.33 16.78 11.85
C ARG A 5 9.87 15.83 10.75
N PHE A 6 10.44 14.64 10.76
CA PHE A 6 10.03 13.55 9.87
C PHE A 6 9.27 12.53 10.71
N ARG A 7 7.99 12.33 10.41
CA ARG A 7 7.16 11.32 11.08
C ARG A 7 6.69 10.31 10.05
N GLU A 8 6.97 9.03 10.29
CA GLU A 8 6.47 7.96 9.43
C GLU A 8 5.02 7.63 9.82
N ILE A 9 4.12 7.71 8.85
CA ILE A 9 2.73 7.28 9.00
C ILE A 9 2.58 5.94 8.29
N LYS A 10 2.07 4.94 9.01
CA LYS A 10 1.94 3.56 8.53
C LYS A 10 0.48 3.18 8.47
N HIS A 11 0.14 2.39 7.47
CA HIS A 11 -1.14 1.70 7.34
C HIS A 11 -0.89 0.26 6.95
N GLN A 12 -1.53 -0.66 7.64
CA GLN A 12 -1.38 -2.09 7.39
C GLN A 12 -2.68 -2.65 6.84
N ALA A 13 -2.55 -3.44 5.77
CA ALA A 13 -3.66 -4.10 5.12
C ALA A 13 -3.37 -5.60 4.95
N SER A 14 -4.43 -6.39 4.89
CA SER A 14 -4.31 -7.84 4.70
C SER A 14 -5.39 -8.34 3.77
N LYS A 15 -5.00 -9.08 2.74
CA LYS A 15 -5.92 -9.68 1.78
C LYS A 15 -5.93 -11.20 1.89
N SER A 16 -7.12 -11.77 1.67
CA SER A 16 -7.36 -13.19 1.56
C SER A 16 -8.09 -13.45 0.25
N LEU A 17 -7.41 -14.01 -0.74
CA LEU A 17 -7.92 -14.18 -2.09
C LEU A 17 -7.64 -15.60 -2.59
N PRO A 18 -8.50 -16.17 -3.45
CA PRO A 18 -8.17 -17.41 -4.16
C PRO A 18 -7.05 -17.15 -5.18
N CYS A 19 -6.12 -18.09 -5.31
CA CYS A 19 -5.10 -18.04 -6.35
C CYS A 19 -5.77 -18.17 -7.73
N PRO A 20 -5.50 -17.26 -8.69
CA PRO A 20 -6.14 -17.30 -10.01
C PRO A 20 -5.79 -18.57 -10.81
N ALA A 21 -4.65 -19.21 -10.56
CA ALA A 21 -4.21 -20.38 -11.30
C ALA A 21 -4.81 -21.71 -10.79
N CYS A 22 -5.05 -21.85 -9.48
CA CYS A 22 -5.42 -23.14 -8.89
C CYS A 22 -6.55 -23.06 -7.84
N GLY A 23 -7.10 -21.88 -7.57
CA GLY A 23 -8.19 -21.65 -6.61
C GLY A 23 -7.84 -21.74 -5.12
N LYS A 24 -6.61 -22.14 -4.75
CA LYS A 24 -6.21 -22.24 -3.33
C LYS A 24 -6.21 -20.86 -2.67
N LYS A 25 -6.73 -20.78 -1.44
CA LYS A 25 -6.72 -19.54 -0.65
C LYS A 25 -5.29 -19.09 -0.33
N LEU A 26 -5.01 -17.82 -0.58
CA LEU A 26 -3.77 -17.14 -0.28
C LEU A 26 -4.06 -16.01 0.71
N ARG A 27 -3.22 -15.89 1.74
CA ARG A 27 -3.23 -14.75 2.66
C ARG A 27 -1.96 -13.92 2.47
N ARG A 28 -2.12 -12.61 2.34
CA ARG A 28 -1.03 -11.65 2.27
C ARG A 28 -1.27 -10.49 3.20
N GLN A 29 -0.19 -9.91 3.69
CA GLN A 29 -0.20 -8.74 4.55
C GLN A 29 0.89 -7.80 4.05
N ARG A 30 0.55 -6.52 3.91
CA ARG A 30 1.49 -5.49 3.48
C ARG A 30 1.32 -4.25 4.34
N THR A 31 2.44 -3.65 4.68
CA THR A 31 2.47 -2.34 5.34
C THR A 31 2.79 -1.30 4.28
N PHE A 32 1.93 -0.29 4.18
CA PHE A 32 2.12 0.91 3.39
C PHE A 32 2.56 2.02 4.32
N SER A 33 3.53 2.83 3.92
CA SER A 33 3.94 3.98 4.70
C SER A 33 4.24 5.18 3.83
N GLN A 34 4.09 6.35 4.43
CA GLN A 34 4.49 7.62 3.83
C GLN A 34 4.98 8.53 4.96
N THR A 35 5.98 9.35 4.64
CA THR A 35 6.59 10.25 5.61
C THR A 35 5.88 11.59 5.59
N LEU A 36 5.37 12.02 6.74
CA LEU A 36 4.96 13.39 6.98
C LEU A 36 6.23 14.24 7.08
N ASN A 37 6.47 15.04 6.03
CA ASN A 37 7.60 15.96 5.95
C ASN A 37 7.22 17.17 5.06
N PRO A 38 7.99 18.28 5.11
CA PRO A 38 7.69 19.49 4.34
C PRO A 38 7.75 19.36 2.81
N PHE A 39 8.30 18.25 2.31
CA PHE A 39 8.46 17.96 0.89
C PHE A 39 7.36 17.04 0.36
N ASN A 40 6.63 16.36 1.24
CA ASN A 40 5.46 15.56 0.89
C ASN A 40 4.27 16.48 0.68
N LYS A 41 4.13 16.96 -0.57
CA LYS A 41 3.13 17.96 -0.95
C LYS A 41 1.98 17.35 -1.73
N ASN A 42 0.81 17.94 -1.60
CA ASN A 42 -0.36 17.66 -2.44
C ASN A 42 -0.23 18.37 -3.80
N LYS A 43 -1.23 18.19 -4.68
CA LYS A 43 -1.23 18.78 -6.03
C LYS A 43 -1.22 20.30 -6.01
N ASP A 44 -1.79 20.91 -4.97
CA ASP A 44 -1.82 22.35 -4.72
C ASP A 44 -0.52 22.88 -4.11
N GLY A 45 0.49 22.01 -3.90
CA GLY A 45 1.80 22.38 -3.37
C GLY A 45 1.88 22.55 -1.85
N GLN A 46 0.77 22.31 -1.13
CA GLN A 46 0.71 22.34 0.33
C GLN A 46 1.22 21.02 0.93
N VAL A 47 1.81 21.08 2.12
CA VAL A 47 2.27 19.87 2.83
C VAL A 47 1.07 19.01 3.18
N LYS A 48 1.12 17.71 2.84
CA LYS A 48 0.06 16.76 3.18
C LYS A 48 -0.10 16.70 4.69
N THR A 49 -1.34 16.72 5.14
CA THR A 49 -1.73 16.45 6.52
C THR A 49 -1.68 14.95 6.79
N GLU A 50 -1.55 14.57 8.07
CA GLU A 50 -1.61 13.16 8.47
C GLU A 50 -2.88 12.45 7.98
N LEU A 51 -4.02 13.15 7.99
CA LEU A 51 -5.29 12.61 7.49
C LEU A 51 -5.27 12.36 5.98
N GLU A 52 -4.67 13.25 5.18
CA GLU A 52 -4.50 13.03 3.74
C GLU A 52 -3.59 11.84 3.47
N ILE A 53 -2.49 11.73 4.21
CA ILE A 53 -1.57 10.60 4.11
C ILE A 53 -2.32 9.28 4.40
N VAL A 54 -3.07 9.22 5.51
CA VAL A 54 -3.85 8.02 5.85
C VAL A 54 -4.86 7.68 4.76
N ARG A 55 -5.59 8.67 4.23
CA ARG A 55 -6.55 8.46 3.12
C ARG A 55 -5.87 7.90 1.88
N GLU A 56 -4.72 8.44 1.50
CA GLU A 56 -3.94 7.90 0.36
C GLU A 56 -3.50 6.47 0.62
N LEU A 57 -2.97 6.17 1.81
CA LEU A 57 -2.53 4.83 2.17
C LEU A 57 -3.70 3.83 2.16
N VAL A 58 -4.88 4.22 2.62
CA VAL A 58 -6.11 3.40 2.54
C VAL A 58 -6.49 3.15 1.08
N VAL A 59 -6.48 4.17 0.22
CA VAL A 59 -6.80 3.99 -1.22
C VAL A 59 -5.79 3.05 -1.90
N VAL A 60 -4.50 3.18 -1.60
CA VAL A 60 -3.45 2.29 -2.11
C VAL A 60 -3.65 0.86 -1.57
N ALA A 61 -3.95 0.72 -0.28
CA ALA A 61 -4.24 -0.57 0.32
C ALA A 61 -5.43 -1.25 -0.33
N SER A 62 -6.57 -0.56 -0.49
CA SER A 62 -7.76 -1.12 -1.12
C SER A 62 -7.51 -1.55 -2.57
N LYS A 63 -6.71 -0.79 -3.34
CA LYS A 63 -6.30 -1.21 -4.69
C LYS A 63 -5.47 -2.50 -4.66
N TRP A 64 -4.52 -2.59 -3.74
CA TRP A 64 -3.69 -3.78 -3.57
C TRP A 64 -4.50 -4.99 -3.06
N GLU A 65 -5.51 -4.78 -2.21
CA GLU A 65 -6.42 -5.81 -1.74
C GLU A 65 -7.29 -6.39 -2.86
N ALA A 66 -7.68 -5.57 -3.83
CA ALA A 66 -8.43 -6.01 -5.02
C ALA A 66 -7.56 -6.71 -6.07
N GLU A 67 -6.24 -6.51 -6.04
CA GLU A 67 -5.33 -7.08 -7.04
C GLU A 67 -5.16 -8.60 -6.84
N PRO A 68 -5.52 -9.43 -7.85
CA PRO A 68 -5.32 -10.87 -7.77
C PRO A 68 -3.83 -11.21 -7.80
N GLU A 69 -3.41 -12.11 -6.91
CA GLU A 69 -2.00 -12.51 -6.78
C GLU A 69 -1.90 -14.05 -6.82
N PRO A 70 -1.07 -14.64 -7.68
CA PRO A 70 -0.79 -16.06 -7.64
C PRO A 70 0.05 -16.39 -6.40
N HIS A 71 -0.20 -17.57 -5.83
CA HIS A 71 0.67 -18.05 -4.76
C HIS A 71 2.06 -18.42 -5.34
N PRO A 72 3.13 -18.50 -4.52
CA PRO A 72 4.51 -18.63 -5.01
C PRO A 72 4.73 -19.83 -5.94
N ALA A 73 4.12 -20.98 -5.65
CA ALA A 73 4.18 -22.16 -6.50
C ALA A 73 3.48 -22.02 -7.87
N CYS A 74 2.49 -21.13 -8.03
CA CYS A 74 1.78 -20.88 -9.30
C CYS A 74 2.28 -19.63 -10.04
N GLN A 75 3.29 -18.93 -9.51
CA GLN A 75 3.78 -17.67 -10.08
C GLN A 75 4.32 -17.84 -11.51
N LYS A 76 4.83 -19.03 -11.86
CA LYS A 76 5.30 -19.38 -13.21
C LYS A 76 4.17 -19.66 -14.22
N ALA A 77 2.98 -20.04 -13.76
CA ALA A 77 1.87 -20.43 -14.63
C ALA A 77 1.06 -19.23 -15.17
N VAL A 78 1.25 -18.04 -14.61
CA VAL A 78 0.49 -16.83 -14.95
C VAL A 78 1.29 -15.88 -15.88
N ALA A 79 2.55 -16.21 -16.17
CA ALA A 79 3.47 -15.36 -16.94
C ALA A 79 3.77 -15.88 -18.36
N SER A 80 2.91 -16.75 -18.92
CA SER A 80 3.05 -17.31 -20.28
C SER A 80 1.91 -16.88 -21.18
#